data_AF-X1PA42-F1
#
_entry.id   AF-X1PA42-F1
#
_cell.length_a   1.000
_cell.length_b   1.000
_cell.length_c   1.000
_cell.angle_alpha   90.00
_cell.angle_beta   90.00
_cell.angle_gamma   90.00
#
_symmetry.space_group_name_H-M   'P 1'
#
loop_
_entity.id
_entity.type
_entity.pdbx_description
1 polymer ?
#
loop_
_entity_poly.entity_id
_entity_poly.type
_entity_poly.pdbx_seq_one_letter_code
_entity_poly.pdbx_strand_id
1 'polypeptide(L)'
;YFNYSGFSDPHFDSLLDQVKAELDPAERTSLFREAGLYLDAQCIHVPLHLETGNSWWWPWVKNYYGAVYTDDAGTATMLNWIWIDQVLKAEMGY
;
A
#
# COMPACT_ATOMS: atom_id res chain seq x y z
N TYR A 1 -7.42 5.88 -14.03
CA TYR A 1 -7.20 7.34 -13.91
C TYR A 1 -5.87 7.70 -13.21
N PHE A 2 -4.85 6.81 -13.24
CA PHE A 2 -3.59 7.00 -12.50
C PHE A 2 -2.32 6.79 -13.35
N ASN A 3 -2.44 6.79 -14.69
CA ASN A 3 -1.29 6.69 -15.60
C ASN A 3 -0.79 8.09 -15.98
N TYR A 4 -0.05 8.74 -15.09
CA TYR A 4 0.45 10.11 -15.29
C TYR A 4 1.54 10.21 -16.37
N SER A 5 2.28 9.13 -16.62
CA SER A 5 3.28 9.07 -17.69
C SER A 5 2.65 8.90 -19.07
N GLY A 6 1.38 8.48 -19.15
CA GLY A 6 0.72 8.14 -20.41
C GLY A 6 1.33 6.91 -21.08
N PHE A 7 2.08 6.08 -20.34
CA PHE A 7 2.76 4.91 -20.86
C PHE A 7 1.75 3.86 -21.34
N SER A 8 1.93 3.36 -22.56
CA SER A 8 1.12 2.27 -23.13
C SER A 8 2.03 1.47 -24.05
N ASP A 9 2.19 0.19 -23.73
CA ASP A 9 3.05 -0.73 -24.46
C ASP A 9 2.36 -2.10 -24.57
N PRO A 10 2.14 -2.64 -25.79
CA PRO A 10 1.43 -3.89 -25.97
C PRO A 10 2.10 -5.10 -25.31
N HIS A 11 3.42 -5.09 -25.17
CA HIS A 11 4.14 -6.19 -24.54
C HIS A 11 3.93 -6.17 -23.02
N PHE A 12 4.04 -5.00 -22.39
CA PHE A 12 3.72 -4.82 -20.98
C PHE A 12 2.25 -5.17 -20.68
N ASP A 13 1.32 -4.75 -21.53
CA ASP A 13 -0.10 -5.10 -21.40
C ASP A 13 -0.32 -6.63 -21.41
N SER A 14 0.38 -7.34 -22.32
CA SER A 14 0.32 -8.81 -22.38
C SER A 14 0.91 -9.49 -21.14
N LEU A 15 1.99 -8.95 -20.55
CA LEU A 15 2.53 -9.45 -19.28
C LEU A 15 1.52 -9.26 -18.14
N LEU A 16 0.86 -8.10 -18.07
CA LEU A 16 -0.16 -7.85 -17.05
C LEU A 16 -1.38 -8.76 -17.21
N ASP A 17 -1.76 -9.13 -18.43
CA ASP A 17 -2.86 -10.07 -18.65
C ASP A 17 -2.51 -11.50 -18.20
N GLN A 18 -1.26 -11.93 -18.36
CA GLN A 18 -0.77 -13.19 -17.79
C GLN A 18 -0.79 -13.16 -16.26
N VAL A 19 -0.32 -12.07 -15.65
CA VAL A 19 -0.36 -11.87 -14.19
C VAL A 19 -1.78 -11.98 -13.63
N LYS A 20 -2.78 -11.40 -14.33
CA LYS A 20 -4.19 -11.47 -13.91
C LYS A 20 -4.78 -12.88 -14.05
N ALA A 21 -4.33 -13.64 -15.04
CA ALA A 21 -4.81 -14.99 -15.30
C ALA A 21 -4.19 -16.05 -14.38
N GLU A 22 -2.97 -15.80 -13.88
CA GLU A 22 -2.26 -16.73 -13.02
C GLU A 22 -2.88 -16.82 -11.60
N LEU A 23 -3.15 -18.05 -11.17
CA LEU A 23 -3.77 -18.37 -9.90
C LEU A 23 -2.76 -18.78 -8.84
N ASP A 24 -1.63 -19.38 -9.24
CA ASP A 24 -0.57 -19.76 -8.32
C ASP A 24 0.18 -18.50 -7.82
N PRO A 25 0.25 -18.25 -6.50
CA PRO A 25 0.89 -17.05 -5.99
C PRO A 25 2.39 -16.95 -6.28
N ALA A 26 3.12 -18.07 -6.34
CA ALA A 26 4.55 -18.07 -6.57
C ALA A 26 4.84 -17.75 -8.04
N GLU A 27 4.12 -18.38 -8.96
CA GLU A 27 4.22 -18.10 -10.40
C GLU A 27 3.79 -16.66 -10.71
N ARG A 28 2.69 -16.20 -10.12
CA ARG A 28 2.24 -14.81 -10.28
C ARG A 28 3.27 -13.81 -9.76
N THR A 29 3.96 -14.12 -8.66
CA THR A 29 5.05 -13.28 -8.13
C THR A 29 6.24 -13.22 -9.10
N SER A 30 6.55 -14.32 -9.77
CA SER A 30 7.59 -14.35 -10.80
C SER A 30 7.22 -13.46 -12.00
N LEU A 31 5.99 -13.56 -12.48
CA LEU A 31 5.47 -12.71 -13.57
C LEU A 31 5.46 -11.22 -13.19
N PHE A 32 5.09 -10.88 -11.94
CA PHE A 32 5.20 -9.51 -11.44
C PHE A 32 6.63 -8.98 -11.48
N ARG A 33 7.62 -9.81 -11.12
CA ARG A 33 9.03 -9.43 -11.20
C ARG A 33 9.46 -9.16 -12.63
N GLU A 34 9.07 -10.02 -13.57
CA GLU A 34 9.36 -9.84 -14.99
C GLU A 34 8.76 -8.53 -15.53
N ALA A 35 7.47 -8.31 -15.30
CA ALA A 35 6.78 -7.08 -15.71
C ALA A 35 7.43 -5.84 -15.09
N GLY A 36 7.80 -5.90 -13.80
CA GLY A 36 8.48 -4.82 -13.11
C GLY A 36 9.85 -4.48 -13.70
N LEU A 37 10.67 -5.49 -14.02
CA LEU A 37 11.98 -5.29 -14.66
C LEU A 37 11.85 -4.73 -16.08
N TYR A 38 10.85 -5.18 -16.84
CA TYR A 38 10.56 -4.62 -18.16
C TYR A 38 10.22 -3.13 -18.06
N LEU A 39 9.35 -2.76 -17.11
CA LEU A 39 8.92 -1.39 -16.89
C LEU A 39 10.07 -0.48 -16.45
N ASP A 40 10.94 -0.96 -15.56
CA ASP A 40 12.14 -0.26 -15.10
C ASP A 40 13.09 0.05 -16.27
N ALA A 41 13.29 -0.91 -17.17
CA ALA A 41 14.10 -0.72 -18.38
C ALA A 41 13.51 0.31 -19.37
N GLN A 42 12.21 0.61 -19.30
CA GLN A 42 11.60 1.68 -20.11
C GLN A 42 11.87 3.09 -19.55
N CYS A 43 12.40 3.22 -18.33
CA CYS A 43 12.69 4.50 -17.68
C CYS A 43 11.49 5.47 -17.64
N ILE A 44 10.26 4.97 -17.53
CA ILE A 44 9.03 5.79 -17.55
C ILE A 44 8.85 6.64 -16.29
N HIS A 45 9.46 6.21 -15.19
CA HIS A 45 9.50 6.90 -13.92
C HIS A 45 10.93 6.82 -13.38
N VAL A 46 11.42 7.92 -12.80
CA VAL A 46 12.69 7.95 -12.09
C VAL A 46 12.38 7.94 -10.60
N PRO A 47 12.58 6.82 -9.89
CA PRO A 47 12.32 6.76 -8.46
C PRO A 47 13.31 7.66 -7.71
N LEU A 48 12.81 8.55 -6.85
CA LEU A 48 13.65 9.46 -6.06
C LEU A 48 14.08 8.82 -4.73
N HIS A 49 13.13 8.36 -3.95
CA HIS A 49 13.34 7.65 -2.70
C HIS A 49 12.11 6.82 -2.33
N LEU A 50 12.30 5.85 -1.45
CA LEU A 50 11.19 5.19 -0.76
C LEU A 50 10.77 6.07 0.41
N GLU A 51 9.50 6.47 0.45
CA GLU A 51 8.94 7.19 1.60
C GLU A 51 8.72 6.22 2.75
N THR A 52 9.48 6.38 3.84
CA THR A 52 9.20 5.71 5.10
C THR A 52 8.29 6.60 5.94
N GLY A 53 7.00 6.27 5.99
CA GLY A 53 6.06 6.89 6.91
C GLY A 53 6.27 6.38 8.33
N ASN A 54 6.20 7.28 9.31
CA ASN A 54 6.10 6.91 10.72
C ASN A 54 4.73 7.38 11.23
N SER A 55 4.07 6.51 12.00
CA SER A 55 2.77 6.81 12.61
C SER A 55 2.95 6.87 14.12
N TRP A 56 2.47 7.95 14.73
CA TRP A 56 2.47 8.13 16.17
C TRP A 56 1.04 8.35 16.65
N TRP A 57 0.72 7.79 17.81
CA TRP A 57 -0.56 7.96 18.46
C TRP A 57 -0.39 7.97 19.97
N TRP A 58 -1.38 8.53 20.67
CA TRP A 58 -1.35 8.58 22.11
C TRP A 58 -1.48 7.19 22.75
N PRO A 59 -0.84 6.93 23.91
CA PRO A 59 -0.93 5.64 24.59
C PRO A 59 -2.35 5.21 25.00
N TRP A 60 -3.27 6.19 25.14
CA TRP A 60 -4.68 5.94 25.45
C TRP A 60 -5.54 5.62 24.22
N VAL A 61 -5.00 5.69 23.00
CA VAL A 61 -5.68 5.18 21.79
C VAL A 61 -5.45 3.68 21.72
N LYS A 62 -6.52 2.90 21.91
CA LYS A 62 -6.46 1.44 21.98
C LYS A 62 -6.92 0.81 20.68
N ASN A 63 -6.40 -0.40 20.42
CA ASN A 63 -6.66 -1.18 19.22
C ASN A 63 -6.21 -0.52 17.89
N TYR A 64 -5.26 0.41 17.99
CA TYR A 64 -4.55 0.96 16.84
C TYR A 64 -3.10 0.46 16.83
N TYR A 65 -2.71 -0.17 15.73
CA TYR A 65 -1.40 -0.82 15.54
C TYR A 65 -0.56 -0.13 14.47
N GLY A 66 -0.85 1.13 14.14
CA GLY A 66 -0.10 1.91 13.15
C GLY A 66 -0.45 1.63 11.69
N ALA A 67 -1.51 0.86 11.42
CA ALA A 67 -1.96 0.65 10.05
C ALA A 67 -2.62 1.92 9.49
N VAL A 68 -2.27 2.30 8.27
CA VAL A 68 -2.83 3.47 7.56
C VAL A 68 -3.73 3.02 6.41
N TYR A 69 -3.44 1.86 5.83
CA TYR A 69 -4.21 1.26 4.74
C TYR A 69 -4.50 -0.21 5.09
N THR A 70 -5.68 -0.48 5.64
CA THR A 70 -6.18 -1.86 5.84
C THR A 70 -7.08 -2.32 4.70
N ASP A 71 -7.53 -1.40 3.86
CA ASP A 71 -8.33 -1.61 2.67
C ASP A 71 -8.16 -0.43 1.68
N ASP A 72 -8.94 -0.43 0.60
CA ASP A 72 -9.00 0.65 -0.40
C ASP A 72 -9.65 1.94 0.14
N ALA A 73 -10.33 1.88 1.29
CA ALA A 73 -10.97 3.02 1.95
C ALA A 73 -10.07 3.70 3.00
N GLY A 74 -8.83 3.23 3.18
CA GLY A 74 -7.83 3.81 4.07
C GLY A 74 -8.17 3.63 5.55
N THR A 75 -7.98 4.69 6.35
CA THR A 75 -8.16 4.62 7.80
C THR A 75 -9.62 4.60 8.26
N ALA A 76 -10.58 4.88 7.37
CA ALA A 76 -11.98 5.13 7.74
C ALA A 76 -12.65 3.90 8.36
N THR A 77 -12.40 2.71 7.81
CA THR A 77 -12.97 1.45 8.33
C THR A 77 -12.36 1.06 9.66
N MET A 78 -11.09 1.40 9.90
CA MET A 78 -10.40 1.15 11.16
C MET A 78 -10.96 1.97 12.33
N LEU A 79 -11.42 3.20 12.09
CA LEU A 79 -11.91 4.09 13.15
C LEU A 79 -13.07 3.48 13.95
N ASN A 80 -13.86 2.60 13.34
CA ASN A 80 -14.95 1.88 14.01
C ASN A 80 -14.47 0.91 15.10
N TRP A 81 -13.20 0.51 15.06
CA TRP A 81 -12.62 -0.50 15.94
C TRP A 81 -11.60 0.08 16.92
N ILE A 82 -11.31 1.38 16.84
CA ILE A 82 -10.39 2.09 17.73
C ILE A 82 -11.21 2.73 18.84
N TRP A 83 -10.68 2.74 20.08
CA TRP A 83 -11.34 3.42 21.19
C TRP A 83 -10.36 4.16 22.09
N ILE A 84 -10.91 5.03 22.92
CA ILE A 84 -10.15 5.86 23.87
C ILE A 84 -10.29 5.29 25.27
N ASP A 85 -9.14 4.99 25.89
CA ASP A 85 -9.04 4.71 27.31
C ASP A 85 -9.11 6.02 28.10
N GLN A 86 -10.30 6.36 28.60
CA GLN A 86 -10.53 7.61 29.32
C GLN A 86 -9.81 7.67 30.67
N VAL A 87 -9.56 6.52 31.31
CA VAL A 87 -8.87 6.46 32.60
C VAL A 87 -7.40 6.80 32.41
N LEU A 88 -6.72 6.11 31.48
CA LEU A 88 -5.32 6.38 31.17
C LEU A 88 -5.10 7.82 30.66
N LYS A 89 -6.05 8.33 29.88
CA LYS A 89 -6.01 9.73 29.42
C LYS A 89 -5.99 10.70 30.59
N ALA A 90 -6.88 10.52 31.57
CA ALA A 90 -6.95 11.36 32.77
C ALA A 90 -5.69 11.21 33.65
N GLU A 91 -5.16 10.00 33.83
CA GLU A 91 -3.92 9.74 34.57
C GLU A 91 -2.70 10.46 33.94
N MET A 92 -2.71 10.62 32.61
CA MET A 92 -1.68 11.36 31.88
C MET A 92 -1.90 12.89 31.88
N GLY A 93 -2.94 13.39 32.55
CA GLY A 93 -3.19 14.83 32.74
C GLY A 93 -4.01 15.50 31.63
N TYR A 94 -4.82 14.74 30.89
CA TYR A 94 -5.66 15.22 29.79
C TYR A 94 -7.16 15.08 30.05
#